data_AF-A0A2Z6N3P6-F1
#
_entry.id   AF-A0A2Z6N3P6-F1
#
_cell.length_a   1.000
_cell.length_b   1.000
_cell.length_c   1.000
_cell.angle_alpha   90.00
_cell.angle_beta   90.00
_cell.angle_gamma   90.00
#
_symmetry.space_group_name_H-M   'P 1'
#
loop_
_entity.id
_entity.type
_entity.pdbx_description
1 polymer ?
#
loop_
_entity_poly.entity_id
_entity_poly.type
_entity_poly.pdbx_seq_one_letter_code
_entity_poly.pdbx_strand_id
1 'polypeptide(L)'
;MLGNFYLIFVLLSVGDKVLIRPFKITELPYVGLVKKFTPGKRKRDDPTVTLHWFYRRGEIEIRNKSFIGEKELFYSSQEDVQSVKTIMTKCSVHTFKDYCNIDVANPLDLFIPSTYIVAGVVR
;
A
#
# COMPACT_ATOMS: atom_id res chain seq x y z
N MET A 1 -23.59 -5.05 0.83
CA MET A 1 -23.47 -3.58 0.90
C MET A 1 -22.00 -3.23 0.74
N LEU A 2 -21.63 -2.64 -0.40
CA LEU A 2 -20.29 -2.15 -0.67
C LEU A 2 -20.16 -0.79 0.02
N GLY A 3 -19.48 -0.74 1.17
CA GLY A 3 -19.33 0.48 1.96
C GLY A 3 -18.24 1.37 1.38
N ASN A 4 -18.62 2.51 0.81
CA ASN A 4 -17.72 3.60 0.48
C ASN A 4 -17.54 4.49 1.71
N PHE A 5 -16.29 4.72 2.13
CA PHE A 5 -15.96 5.61 3.26
C PHE A 5 -15.23 6.87 2.75
N TYR A 6 -15.63 8.04 3.25
CA TYR A 6 -15.06 9.33 2.88
C TYR A 6 -14.09 9.81 3.96
N LEU A 7 -12.80 9.86 3.65
CA LEU A 7 -11.78 10.57 4.42
C LEU A 7 -11.16 11.58 3.47
N ILE A 8 -11.54 12.86 3.60
CA ILE A 8 -11.04 14.00 2.79
C ILE A 8 -11.08 13.70 1.27
N PHE A 9 -12.26 13.90 0.67
CA PHE A 9 -12.57 13.89 -0.78
C PHE A 9 -12.18 12.68 -1.65
N VAL A 10 -11.50 11.66 -1.13
CA VAL A 10 -11.10 10.47 -1.91
C VAL A 10 -12.02 9.30 -1.58
N LEU A 11 -12.80 8.85 -2.57
CA LEU A 11 -13.65 7.67 -2.45
C LEU A 11 -12.78 6.42 -2.54
N LEU A 12 -12.69 5.67 -1.45
CA LEU A 12 -11.88 4.44 -1.36
C LEU A 12 -12.74 3.19 -1.60
N SER A 13 -12.16 2.19 -2.24
CA SER A 13 -12.79 0.93 -2.62
C SER A 13 -11.83 -0.24 -2.45
N VAL A 14 -12.39 -1.44 -2.34
CA VAL A 14 -11.59 -2.68 -2.32
C VAL A 14 -10.82 -2.79 -3.64
N GLY A 15 -9.53 -3.13 -3.56
CA GLY A 15 -8.61 -3.18 -4.70
C GLY A 15 -7.80 -1.90 -4.91
N ASP A 16 -8.16 -0.79 -4.26
CA ASP A 16 -7.35 0.42 -4.30
C ASP A 16 -5.99 0.18 -3.65
N LYS A 17 -4.96 0.84 -4.20
CA LYS A 17 -3.63 0.91 -3.61
C LYS A 17 -3.50 2.27 -2.94
N VAL A 18 -3.04 2.30 -1.71
CA VAL A 18 -3.07 3.50 -0.86
C VAL A 18 -1.74 3.71 -0.18
N LEU A 19 -1.45 4.98 0.09
CA LEU A 19 -0.39 5.36 1.02
C LEU A 19 -0.97 5.39 2.44
N ILE A 20 -0.27 4.74 3.36
CA ILE A 20 -0.58 4.70 4.78
C ILE A 20 0.47 5.54 5.51
N ARG A 21 0.01 6.35 6.46
CA ARG A 21 0.87 7.15 7.32
C ARG A 21 1.88 6.24 8.04
N PRO A 22 3.18 6.54 7.97
CA PRO A 22 4.18 5.74 8.65
C PRO A 22 4.12 5.98 10.17
N PHE A 23 4.63 5.03 10.94
CA PHE A 23 4.70 5.21 12.40
C PHE A 23 5.74 6.27 12.78
N LYS A 24 6.90 6.26 12.11
CA LYS A 24 7.94 7.29 12.27
C LYS A 24 7.83 8.30 11.13
N ILE A 25 7.86 9.59 11.46
CA ILE A 25 7.74 10.67 10.48
C ILE A 25 8.94 10.74 9.50
N THR A 26 10.06 10.11 9.85
CA THR A 26 11.26 10.02 9.01
C THR A 26 11.18 8.94 7.95
N GLU A 27 10.20 8.03 8.04
CA GLU A 27 10.01 6.94 7.08
C GLU A 27 9.07 7.40 5.95
N LEU A 28 9.20 6.79 4.77
CA LEU A 28 8.26 7.04 3.68
C LEU A 28 6.89 6.43 4.01
N PRO A 29 5.77 7.01 3.50
CA PRO A 29 4.45 6.40 3.66
C PRO A 29 4.42 4.97 3.14
N TYR A 30 3.89 4.05 3.94
CA TYR A 30 3.79 2.64 3.55
C TYR A 30 2.76 2.48 2.43
N VAL A 31 2.91 1.44 1.62
CA VAL A 31 2.02 1.19 0.48
C VAL A 31 1.21 -0.05 0.76
N GLY A 32 -0.12 0.05 0.68
CA GLY A 32 -1.03 -1.05 0.99
C GLY A 32 -2.08 -1.27 -0.11
N LEU A 33 -2.50 -2.51 -0.30
CA LEU A 33 -3.65 -2.92 -1.11
C LEU A 33 -4.87 -3.11 -0.21
N VAL A 34 -5.94 -2.36 -0.46
CA VAL A 34 -7.21 -2.47 0.27
C VAL A 34 -7.87 -3.82 -0.04
N LYS A 35 -8.03 -4.65 0.99
CA LYS A 35 -8.71 -5.95 0.90
C LYS A 35 -10.14 -5.89 1.39
N LYS A 36 -10.39 -5.16 2.48
CA LYS A 36 -11.70 -5.11 3.13
C LYS A 36 -11.82 -3.85 3.98
N PHE A 37 -13.02 -3.27 4.01
CA PHE A 37 -13.41 -2.31 5.03
C PHE A 37 -14.30 -2.99 6.07
N THR A 38 -14.04 -2.70 7.35
CA THR A 38 -14.84 -3.21 8.46
C THR A 38 -15.40 -2.01 9.24
N PRO A 39 -16.73 -1.88 9.36
CA PRO A 39 -17.32 -0.84 10.20
C PRO A 39 -16.88 -0.99 11.67
N GLY A 40 -16.82 0.12 12.39
CA GLY A 40 -16.63 0.10 13.84
C GLY A 40 -17.73 -0.73 14.52
N LYS A 41 -17.38 -1.50 15.56
CA LYS A 41 -18.34 -2.39 16.25
C LYS A 41 -19.37 -1.57 17.04
N ARG A 42 -18.95 -0.45 17.61
CA ARG A 42 -19.80 0.53 18.28
C ARG A 42 -19.88 1.81 17.46
N LYS A 43 -20.91 2.62 17.69
CA LYS A 43 -21.13 3.91 16.98
C LYS A 43 -19.94 4.90 17.08
N ARG A 44 -19.08 4.75 18.09
CA ARG A 44 -17.91 5.61 18.32
C ARG A 44 -16.60 5.01 17.81
N ASP A 45 -16.60 3.74 17.42
CA ASP A 45 -15.40 3.07 16.96
C ASP A 45 -15.13 3.51 15.52
N ASP A 46 -13.88 3.87 15.25
CA ASP A 46 -13.48 4.17 13.88
C ASP A 46 -13.57 2.91 13.02
N PRO A 47 -13.96 3.04 11.74
CA PRO A 47 -13.86 1.93 10.81
C PRO A 47 -12.39 1.52 10.63
N THR A 48 -12.18 0.26 10.29
CA THR A 48 -10.87 -0.30 9.98
C THR A 48 -10.79 -0.78 8.54
N VAL A 49 -9.57 -0.91 8.05
CA VAL A 49 -9.23 -1.45 6.74
C VAL A 49 -8.28 -2.62 6.91
N THR A 50 -8.58 -3.74 6.26
CA THR A 50 -7.63 -4.84 6.08
C THR A 50 -6.82 -4.59 4.81
N LEU A 51 -5.50 -4.70 4.92
CA LEU A 51 -4.54 -4.40 3.87
C LEU A 51 -3.63 -5.60 3.61
N HIS A 52 -3.17 -5.73 2.36
CA HIS A 52 -1.94 -6.43 2.05
C HIS A 52 -0.82 -5.41 1.81
N TRP A 53 0.39 -5.70 2.28
CA TRP A 53 1.48 -4.75 2.21
C TRP A 53 2.30 -4.87 0.93
N PHE A 54 2.74 -3.71 0.45
CA PHE A 54 3.88 -3.60 -0.43
C PHE A 54 5.06 -3.02 0.36
N TYR A 55 6.23 -3.59 0.14
CA TYR A 55 7.47 -3.17 0.79
C TYR A 55 8.42 -2.52 -0.20
N ARG A 56 9.11 -1.48 0.24
CA ARG A 56 10.26 -0.92 -0.49
C ARG A 56 11.53 -1.67 -0.11
N ARG A 57 12.56 -1.54 -0.95
CA ARG A 57 13.92 -2.08 -0.67
C ARG A 57 14.39 -1.83 0.77
N GLY A 58 14.27 -0.59 1.26
CA GLY A 58 14.77 -0.20 2.58
C GLY A 58 13.96 -0.74 3.76
N GLU A 59 12.81 -1.38 3.50
CA GLU A 59 11.90 -1.89 4.53
C GLU A 59 12.06 -3.41 4.73
N ILE A 60 12.98 -4.05 4.00
CA ILE A 60 13.21 -5.50 4.01
C ILE A 60 14.69 -5.84 4.14
N GLU A 61 15.00 -6.84 4.95
CA GLU A 61 16.34 -7.42 5.03
C GLU A 61 16.43 -8.63 4.09
N ILE A 62 16.71 -8.38 2.81
CA ILE A 62 16.96 -9.44 1.82
C ILE A 62 18.41 -9.39 1.36
N ARG A 63 19.14 -10.49 1.55
CA ARG A 63 20.50 -10.66 1.03
C ARG A 63 20.44 -10.95 -0.47
N ASN A 64 21.32 -10.30 -1.23
CA ASN A 64 21.69 -10.69 -2.59
C ASN A 64 20.61 -10.50 -3.68
N LYS A 65 20.07 -9.29 -3.82
CA LYS A 65 19.29 -8.89 -5.01
C LYS A 65 19.77 -7.57 -5.59
N SER A 66 19.89 -7.54 -6.91
CA SER A 66 19.94 -6.31 -7.69
C SER A 66 18.56 -5.66 -7.64
N PHE A 67 18.51 -4.44 -7.12
CA PHE A 67 17.30 -3.61 -7.12
C PHE A 67 17.31 -2.73 -8.36
N ILE A 68 16.13 -2.53 -8.94
CA ILE A 68 15.94 -1.85 -10.22
C ILE A 68 15.80 -0.33 -9.99
N GLY A 69 15.26 0.10 -8.85
CA GLY A 69 15.18 1.52 -8.50
C GLY A 69 14.38 1.85 -7.24
N GLU A 70 14.29 3.13 -6.91
CA GLU A 70 13.62 3.62 -5.68
C GLU A 70 12.09 3.45 -5.68
N LYS A 71 11.48 3.29 -6.86
CA LYS A 71 10.03 3.11 -7.06
C LYS A 71 9.58 1.64 -7.06
N GLU A 72 10.54 0.73 -6.89
CA GLU A 72 10.32 -0.71 -6.83
C GLU A 72 9.62 -1.12 -5.53
N LEU A 73 8.60 -1.97 -5.67
CA LEU A 73 7.84 -2.55 -4.57
C LEU A 73 7.87 -4.08 -4.61
N PHE A 74 7.75 -4.67 -3.42
CA PHE A 74 7.62 -6.09 -3.19
C PHE A 74 6.26 -6.39 -2.57
N TYR A 75 5.45 -7.23 -3.22
CA TYR A 75 4.14 -7.59 -2.68
C TYR A 75 4.26 -8.66 -1.59
N SER A 76 3.51 -8.49 -0.51
CA SER A 76 3.31 -9.51 0.52
C SER A 76 1.83 -9.82 0.62
N SER A 77 1.50 -11.11 0.74
CA SER A 77 0.14 -11.57 1.03
C SER A 77 -0.22 -11.49 2.51
N GLN A 78 0.65 -10.93 3.35
CA GLN A 78 0.35 -10.76 4.77
C GLN A 78 -0.77 -9.74 4.96
N GLU A 79 -1.81 -10.16 5.68
CA GLU A 79 -2.90 -9.29 6.09
C GLU A 79 -2.53 -8.51 7.36
N ASP A 80 -2.91 -7.24 7.38
CA ASP A 80 -2.86 -6.40 8.56
C ASP A 80 -4.10 -5.48 8.62
N VAL A 81 -4.49 -5.06 9.82
CA VAL A 81 -5.69 -4.24 10.07
C VAL A 81 -5.26 -2.88 10.61
N GLN A 82 -5.63 -1.83 9.88
CA GLN A 82 -5.31 -0.44 10.22
C GLN A 82 -6.59 0.38 10.39
N SER A 83 -6.51 1.49 11.12
CA SER A 83 -7.60 2.49 11.14
C SER A 83 -7.70 3.13 9.76
N VAL A 84 -8.91 3.35 9.22
CA VAL A 84 -9.07 4.03 7.92
C VAL A 84 -8.45 5.44 7.96
N LYS A 85 -8.36 6.07 9.14
CA LYS A 85 -7.73 7.39 9.34
C LYS A 85 -6.23 7.43 9.06
N THR A 86 -5.56 6.29 8.98
CA THR A 86 -4.13 6.24 8.61
C THR A 86 -3.92 6.33 7.10
N ILE A 87 -4.98 6.13 6.30
CA ILE A 87 -4.91 6.30 4.85
C ILE A 87 -4.70 7.78 4.52
N MET A 88 -3.63 8.06 3.78
CA MET A 88 -3.27 9.40 3.34
C MET A 88 -3.91 9.72 1.99
N THR A 89 -3.75 8.84 0.99
CA THR A 89 -4.25 9.01 -0.37
C THR A 89 -4.17 7.71 -1.17
N LYS A 90 -4.77 7.67 -2.37
CA LYS A 90 -4.54 6.59 -3.35
C LYS A 90 -3.17 6.77 -4.03
N CYS A 91 -2.62 5.65 -4.50
CA CYS A 91 -1.43 5.61 -5.34
C CYS A 91 -1.60 4.59 -6.47
N SER A 92 -0.72 4.64 -7.46
CA SER A 92 -0.72 3.73 -8.61
C SER A 92 0.40 2.72 -8.45
N VAL A 93 0.06 1.44 -8.48
CA VAL A 93 1.05 0.35 -8.47
C VAL A 93 0.88 -0.43 -9.76
N HIS A 94 1.87 -0.30 -10.63
CA HIS A 94 1.92 -0.79 -12.00
C HIS A 94 2.71 -2.10 -12.09
N THR A 95 2.54 -2.82 -13.21
CA THR A 95 3.56 -3.80 -13.61
C THR A 95 4.82 -3.07 -14.05
N PHE A 96 5.99 -3.71 -13.97
CA PHE A 96 7.23 -3.09 -14.47
C PHE A 96 7.12 -2.64 -15.93
N LYS A 97 6.48 -3.46 -16.78
CA LYS A 97 6.26 -3.15 -18.19
C LYS A 97 5.43 -1.88 -18.37
N ASP A 98 4.32 -1.75 -17.64
CA ASP A 98 3.43 -0.59 -17.77
C ASP A 98 4.10 0.67 -17.22
N TYR A 99 4.85 0.54 -16.13
CA TYR A 99 5.61 1.63 -15.55
C TYR A 99 6.65 2.19 -16.52
N CYS A 100 7.38 1.33 -17.24
CA CYS A 100 8.34 1.75 -18.26
C CYS A 100 7.71 2.50 -19.45
N ASN A 101 6.39 2.40 -19.64
CA ASN A 101 5.67 3.10 -20.70
C ASN A 101 5.12 4.47 -20.26
N ILE A 102 5.33 4.87 -19.01
CA ILE A 102 4.92 6.19 -18.52
C ILE A 102 5.96 7.23 -18.96
N ASP A 103 5.52 8.23 -19.71
CA ASP A 103 6.38 9.30 -20.25
C ASP A 103 7.03 10.14 -19.12
N VAL A 104 6.22 10.55 -18.13
CA VAL A 104 6.68 11.25 -16.93
C VAL A 104 6.00 10.64 -15.70
N ALA A 105 6.74 9.80 -14.98
CA ALA A 105 6.24 9.16 -13.75
C ALA A 105 6.05 10.19 -12.63
N ASN A 106 4.90 10.16 -11.97
CA ASN A 106 4.63 11.03 -10.82
C ASN A 106 5.13 10.37 -9.51
N PRO A 107 5.19 11.12 -8.39
CA PRO A 107 5.68 10.57 -7.12
C PRO A 107 4.89 9.37 -6.56
N LEU A 108 3.62 9.24 -6.93
CA LEU A 108 2.68 8.18 -6.50
C LEU A 108 2.64 7.00 -7.47
N ASP A 109 3.34 7.05 -8.61
CA ASP A 109 3.54 5.90 -9.49
C ASP A 109 4.66 5.02 -8.94
N LEU A 110 4.31 3.77 -8.66
CA LEU A 110 5.18 2.72 -8.12
C LEU A 110 5.03 1.46 -8.98
N PHE A 111 5.96 0.52 -8.90
CA PHE A 111 5.88 -0.69 -9.71
C PHE A 111 6.30 -1.95 -8.97
N ILE A 112 5.79 -3.10 -9.43
CA ILE A 112 6.21 -4.42 -8.97
C ILE A 112 6.94 -5.12 -10.11
N PRO A 113 8.18 -5.61 -9.88
CA PRO A 113 8.84 -6.51 -10.82
C PRO A 113 8.09 -7.83 -10.89
N SER A 114 8.01 -8.45 -12.06
CA SER A 114 7.18 -9.64 -12.37
C SER A 114 7.33 -10.87 -11.46
N THR A 115 8.24 -10.88 -10.48
CA THR A 115 8.76 -12.12 -9.91
C THR A 115 8.85 -12.15 -8.38
N TYR A 116 8.29 -11.18 -7.64
CA TYR A 116 8.56 -11.12 -6.19
C TYR A 116 7.32 -11.07 -5.30
N ILE A 117 7.13 -12.16 -4.56
CA ILE A 117 6.31 -12.24 -3.35
C ILE A 117 7.29 -12.35 -2.18
N VAL A 118 7.17 -11.48 -1.19
CA VAL A 118 7.95 -11.58 0.04
C VAL A 118 7.08 -12.27 1.09
N ALA A 119 7.60 -13.37 1.65
CA ALA A 119 6.97 -14.09 2.75
C ALA A 119 7.68 -13.70 4.06
N GLY A 120 6.90 -13.37 5.10
CA GLY A 120 7.42 -13.25 6.46
C GLY A 120 7.99 -11.89 6.88
N VAL A 121 7.65 -10.79 6.21
CA VAL A 121 8.00 -9.45 6.71
C VAL A 121 6.87 -8.96 7.60
N VAL A 122 7.01 -9.19 8.90
CA VAL A 122 6.04 -8.73 9.89
C VAL A 122 6.31 -7.24 10.18
N ARG A 123 5.28 -6.40 9.99
CA ARG A 123 5.25 -5.04 10.54
C ARG A 123 4.53 -5.05 11.90
#